data_AF-A0A9D8Q4X5-F1
#
_entry.id   AF-A0A9D8Q4X5-F1
#
_cell.length_a   1.000
_cell.length_b   1.000
_cell.length_c   1.000
_cell.angle_alpha   90.00
_cell.angle_beta   90.00
_cell.angle_gamma   90.00
#
_symmetry.space_group_name_H-M   'P 1'
#
loop_
_entity.id
_entity.type
_entity.pdbx_description
1 polymer ?
#
loop_
_entity_poly.entity_id
_entity_poly.type
_entity_poly.pdbx_seq_one_letter_code
_entity_poly.pdbx_strand_id
1 'polypeptide(L)'
;MQVEALIKELLANGSMNEETIADLNRWLAESTAGTLHPDDADYIAALHARLTGAPQPEPTEPATQPARLDGLSIEDWRDRALRAEAELAALKDSVASTGA
;
A
#
# COMPACT_ATOMS: atom_id res chain seq x y z
N MET A 1 -6.08 -22.09 4.97
CA MET A 1 -7.12 -22.97 4.37
C MET A 1 -7.87 -22.34 3.20
N GLN A 2 -7.97 -21.01 3.02
CA GLN A 2 -8.67 -20.44 1.84
C GLN A 2 -7.75 -20.21 0.63
N VAL A 3 -6.54 -19.66 0.81
CA VAL A 3 -5.68 -19.24 -0.30
C VAL A 3 -5.25 -20.39 -1.22
N GLU A 4 -4.82 -21.52 -0.68
CA GLU A 4 -4.40 -22.69 -1.47
C GLU A 4 -5.52 -23.24 -2.37
N ALA A 5 -6.77 -23.18 -1.91
CA ALA A 5 -7.93 -23.61 -2.69
C ALA A 5 -8.16 -22.64 -3.87
N LEU A 6 -8.13 -21.33 -3.60
CA LEU A 6 -8.27 -20.29 -4.62
C LEU A 6 -7.18 -20.42 -5.70
N ILE A 7 -5.92 -20.65 -5.32
CA ILE A 7 -4.83 -20.85 -6.29
C ILE A 7 -5.09 -22.07 -7.16
N LYS A 8 -5.56 -23.19 -6.59
CA LYS A 8 -5.87 -24.41 -7.35
C LYS A 8 -7.02 -24.18 -8.33
N GLU A 9 -8.05 -23.45 -7.93
CA GLU A 9 -9.17 -23.08 -8.81
C GLU A 9 -8.71 -22.16 -9.96
N LEU A 10 -7.84 -21.19 -9.66
CA LEU A 10 -7.25 -20.30 -10.66
C LEU A 10 -6.42 -21.07 -11.69
N LEU A 11 -5.58 -22.00 -11.25
CA LEU A 11 -4.78 -22.87 -12.12
C LEU A 11 -5.66 -23.81 -12.95
N ALA A 12 -6.77 -24.30 -12.39
CA ALA A 12 -7.72 -25.17 -13.10
C ALA A 12 -8.53 -24.44 -14.17
N ASN A 13 -8.78 -23.13 -14.01
CA ASN A 13 -9.50 -22.31 -14.99
C ASN A 13 -8.70 -22.13 -16.29
N GLY A 14 -7.35 -22.17 -16.23
CA GLY A 14 -6.49 -22.24 -17.41
C GLY A 14 -6.49 -21.01 -18.33
N SER A 15 -7.19 -19.94 -17.98
CA SER A 15 -7.29 -18.70 -18.79
C SER A 15 -6.11 -17.73 -18.60
N MET A 16 -5.01 -18.18 -18.01
CA MET A 16 -3.90 -17.33 -17.56
C MET A 16 -2.65 -17.51 -18.41
N ASN A 17 -1.83 -16.46 -18.48
CA ASN A 17 -0.55 -16.50 -19.16
C ASN A 17 0.46 -17.34 -18.37
N GLU A 18 1.49 -17.87 -19.04
CA GLU A 18 2.53 -18.71 -18.43
C GLU A 18 3.23 -18.05 -17.23
N GLU A 19 3.45 -16.73 -17.29
CA GLU A 19 4.03 -15.95 -16.20
C GLU A 19 3.14 -15.97 -14.95
N THR A 20 1.84 -15.71 -15.11
CA THR A 20 0.86 -15.75 -14.00
C THR A 20 0.73 -17.16 -13.42
N ILE A 21 0.82 -18.20 -14.26
CA ILE A 21 0.83 -19.59 -13.80
C ILE A 21 2.08 -19.87 -12.95
N ALA A 22 3.25 -19.36 -13.36
CA ALA A 22 4.47 -19.51 -12.58
C ALA A 22 4.38 -18.82 -11.21
N ASP A 23 3.84 -17.60 -11.16
CA ASP A 23 3.61 -16.87 -9.92
C ASP A 23 2.62 -17.59 -8.99
N LEU A 24 1.52 -18.12 -9.53
CA LEU A 24 0.55 -18.90 -8.76
C LEU A 24 1.16 -20.16 -8.15
N ASN A 25 2.02 -20.88 -8.90
CA ASN A 25 2.73 -22.04 -8.37
C ASN A 25 3.73 -21.65 -7.27
N ARG A 26 4.39 -20.50 -7.40
CA ARG A 26 5.27 -19.97 -6.37
C ARG A 26 4.49 -19.63 -5.10
N TRP A 27 3.40 -18.88 -5.22
CA TRP A 27 2.54 -18.53 -4.08
C TRP A 27 1.90 -19.76 -3.43
N LEU A 28 1.62 -20.82 -4.18
CA LEU A 28 1.15 -22.10 -3.62
C LEU A 28 2.21 -22.74 -2.70
N ALA A 29 3.47 -22.74 -3.14
CA ALA A 29 4.58 -23.25 -2.34
C ALA A 29 4.80 -22.38 -1.09
N GLU A 30 4.78 -21.05 -1.22
CA GLU A 30 4.91 -20.11 -0.11
C GLU A 30 3.74 -20.21 0.88
N SER A 31 2.51 -20.45 0.39
CA SER A 31 1.33 -20.68 1.23
C SER A 31 1.46 -21.98 2.03
N THR A 32 1.92 -23.05 1.39
CA THR A 32 2.17 -24.35 2.04
C THR A 32 3.27 -24.25 3.09
N ALA A 33 4.30 -23.44 2.83
CA ALA A 33 5.39 -23.16 3.76
C ALA A 33 5.02 -22.19 4.89
N GLY A 34 3.84 -21.55 4.82
CA GLY A 34 3.41 -20.53 5.77
C GLY A 34 4.21 -19.22 5.68
N THR A 35 4.87 -18.96 4.55
CA THR A 35 5.72 -17.77 4.30
C THR A 35 5.10 -16.78 3.33
N LEU A 36 3.87 -17.02 2.87
CA LEU A 36 3.16 -16.14 1.94
C LEU A 36 2.89 -14.77 2.58
N HIS A 37 3.13 -13.70 1.84
CA HIS A 37 2.83 -12.35 2.31
C HIS A 37 1.31 -12.12 2.37
N PRO A 38 0.80 -11.36 3.36
CA PRO A 38 -0.62 -11.00 3.43
C PRO A 38 -1.14 -10.34 2.16
N ASP A 39 -0.39 -9.40 1.59
CA ASP A 39 -0.77 -8.70 0.35
C ASP A 39 -0.90 -9.65 -0.85
N ASP A 40 -0.07 -10.70 -0.91
CA ASP A 40 -0.16 -11.71 -1.97
C ASP A 40 -1.43 -12.54 -1.80
N ALA A 41 -1.79 -12.88 -0.56
CA ALA A 41 -3.03 -13.58 -0.25
C ALA A 41 -4.27 -12.76 -0.64
N ASP A 42 -4.28 -11.45 -0.38
CA ASP A 42 -5.34 -10.53 -0.79
C ASP A 42 -5.43 -10.41 -2.31
N TYR A 43 -4.28 -10.31 -2.99
CA TYR A 43 -4.23 -10.28 -4.45
C TYR A 43 -4.84 -11.55 -5.07
N ILE A 44 -4.49 -12.73 -4.56
CA ILE A 44 -5.02 -14.01 -5.04
C ILE A 44 -6.54 -14.08 -4.85
N ALA A 45 -7.06 -13.60 -3.72
CA ALA A 45 -8.49 -13.57 -3.46
C ALA A 45 -9.22 -12.60 -4.41
N ALA A 46 -8.65 -11.43 -4.66
CA ALA A 46 -9.19 -10.47 -5.63
C ALA A 46 -9.16 -11.00 -7.07
N LEU A 47 -8.06 -11.65 -7.47
CA LEU A 47 -7.91 -12.27 -8.79
C LEU A 47 -8.94 -13.39 -8.99
N HIS A 48 -9.14 -14.23 -7.98
CA HIS A 48 -10.16 -15.28 -8.00
C HIS A 48 -11.57 -14.71 -8.15
N ALA A 49 -11.93 -13.69 -7.37
CA ALA A 49 -13.24 -13.05 -7.46
C ALA A 49 -13.49 -12.44 -8.85
N ARG A 50 -12.48 -11.78 -9.43
CA ARG A 50 -12.57 -11.19 -10.76
C ARG A 50 -12.83 -12.22 -11.86
N LEU A 51 -12.24 -13.40 -11.76
CA LEU A 51 -12.34 -14.45 -12.78
C LEU A 51 -13.58 -15.32 -12.63
N THR A 52 -14.02 -15.58 -11.41
CA THR A 52 -15.18 -16.45 -11.13
C THR A 52 -16.49 -15.67 -10.99
N GLY A 53 -16.43 -14.34 -10.91
CA GLY A 53 -17.59 -13.49 -10.61
C GLY A 53 -18.07 -13.65 -9.16
N ALA A 54 -17.27 -14.26 -8.29
CA ALA A 54 -17.55 -14.34 -6.87
C ALA A 54 -17.55 -12.93 -6.24
N PRO A 55 -18.32 -12.71 -5.16
CA PRO A 55 -18.27 -11.44 -4.43
C PRO A 55 -16.83 -11.15 -4.02
N GLN A 56 -16.31 -10.01 -4.49
CA GLN A 56 -14.96 -9.57 -4.17
C GLN A 56 -14.88 -9.36 -2.66
N PRO A 57 -13.86 -9.92 -1.97
CA PRO A 57 -13.68 -9.62 -0.56
C PRO A 57 -13.59 -8.11 -0.42
N GLU A 58 -14.39 -7.54 0.50
CA GLU A 58 -14.29 -6.11 0.77
C GLU A 58 -12.83 -5.83 1.11
N PRO A 59 -12.19 -4.84 0.44
CA PRO A 59 -10.83 -4.48 0.78
C PRO A 59 -10.87 -4.16 2.27
N THR A 60 -10.17 -4.97 3.07
CA THR A 60 -9.87 -4.59 4.43
C THR A 60 -8.88 -3.46 4.25
N GLU A 61 -9.38 -2.23 4.10
CA GLU A 61 -8.54 -1.05 4.11
C GLU A 61 -7.68 -1.21 5.37
N PRO A 62 -6.35 -1.38 5.25
CA PRO A 62 -5.54 -1.22 6.43
C PRO A 62 -5.92 0.16 6.92
N ALA A 63 -6.42 0.24 8.16
CA ALA A 63 -6.71 1.50 8.80
C ALA A 63 -5.40 2.27 8.77
N THR A 64 -5.22 3.03 7.70
CA THR A 64 -4.02 3.79 7.39
C THR A 64 -4.17 4.95 8.32
N GLN A 65 -3.81 4.71 9.58
CA GLN A 65 -3.48 5.79 10.48
C GLN A 65 -2.53 6.66 9.66
N PRO A 66 -2.86 7.95 9.47
CA PRO A 66 -2.03 8.83 8.66
C PRO A 66 -0.61 8.64 9.16
N ALA A 67 0.27 8.13 8.29
CA ALA A 67 1.65 7.86 8.64
C ALA A 67 2.25 9.21 9.06
N ARG A 68 2.32 9.43 10.39
CA ARG A 68 2.88 10.66 10.95
C ARG A 68 4.36 10.61 10.61
N LEU A 69 4.75 11.32 9.56
CA LEU A 69 6.16 11.64 9.32
C LEU A 69 6.63 12.34 10.60
N ASP A 70 7.63 11.75 11.25
CA ASP A 70 8.24 12.21 12.50
C ASP A 70 7.36 12.15 13.77
N GLY A 71 6.23 11.42 13.75
CA GLY A 71 5.34 11.31 14.92
C GLY A 71 4.56 12.60 15.24
N LEU A 72 4.70 13.65 14.43
CA LEU A 72 4.01 14.92 14.57
C LEU A 72 2.58 14.85 14.00
N SER A 73 1.65 15.56 14.62
CA SER A 73 0.29 15.72 14.11
C SER A 73 0.26 16.68 12.92
N ILE A 74 -0.86 16.70 12.19
CA ILE A 74 -1.09 17.66 11.09
C ILE A 74 -1.02 19.10 11.61
N GLU A 75 -1.48 19.35 12.84
CA GLU A 75 -1.43 20.66 13.47
C GLU A 75 0.00 21.09 13.78
N ASP A 76 0.82 20.18 14.31
CA ASP A 76 2.26 20.43 14.55
C ASP A 76 3.00 20.78 13.26
N TRP A 77 2.67 20.09 12.16
CA TRP A 77 3.23 20.38 10.85
C TRP A 77 2.82 21.77 10.33
N ARG A 78 1.56 22.16 10.54
CA ARG A 78 1.06 23.50 10.19
C ARG A 78 1.78 24.58 10.99
N ASP A 79 1.92 24.43 12.30
CA ASP A 79 2.58 25.42 13.15
C ASP A 79 4.07 25.55 12.81
N ARG A 80 4.74 24.44 12.48
CA ARG A 80 6.12 24.45 12.00
C ARG A 80 6.26 25.20 10.67
N ALA A 81 5.36 24.97 9.72
CA ALA A 81 5.37 25.66 8.44
C ALA A 81 5.18 27.17 8.60
N LEU A 82 4.19 27.59 9.41
CA LEU A 82 3.94 29.01 9.68
C LEU A 82 5.14 29.71 10.34
N ARG A 83 5.83 29.03 11.27
CA ARG A 83 7.04 29.58 11.90
C ARG A 83 8.17 29.75 10.88
N ALA A 84 8.40 28.74 10.04
CA ALA A 84 9.44 28.81 9.01
C ALA A 84 9.15 29.93 7.99
N GLU A 85 7.89 30.14 7.63
CA GLU A 85 7.47 31.25 6.76
C GLU A 85 7.73 32.62 7.41
N ALA A 86 7.44 32.76 8.70
CA ALA A 86 7.71 34.00 9.44
C ALA A 86 9.22 34.29 9.56
N GLU A 87 10.03 33.28 9.86
CA GLU A 87 11.49 33.39 9.92
C GLU A 87 12.08 33.80 8.56
N LEU A 88 11.56 33.21 7.48
CA LEU A 88 11.98 33.52 6.12
C LEU A 88 11.58 34.94 5.72
N ALA A 89 10.41 35.42 6.14
CA ALA A 89 9.99 36.82 5.95
C ALA A 89 10.92 37.79 6.70
N ALA A 90 11.26 37.49 7.96
CA ALA A 90 12.16 38.32 8.76
C ALA A 90 13.59 38.37 8.18
N LEU A 91 14.11 37.23 7.71
CA LEU A 91 15.41 37.17 7.02
C LEU A 91 15.41 38.00 5.74
N LYS A 92 14.35 37.90 4.93
CA LYS A 92 14.21 38.70 3.70
C LYS A 92 14.18 40.20 4.00
N ASP A 93 13.44 40.61 5.02
CA ASP A 93 13.35 42.01 5.44
C ASP A 93 14.72 42.52 5.92
N SER A 94 15.43 41.76 6.75
CA SER A 94 16.77 42.11 7.23
C SER A 94 17.79 42.23 6.10
N VAL A 95 17.73 41.35 5.10
CA VAL A 95 18.61 41.42 3.91
C VAL A 95 18.27 42.64 3.05
N ALA A 96 16.99 42.95 2.85
CA ALA A 96 16.56 44.13 2.11
C ALA A 96 16.94 45.43 2.82
N SER A 97 16.89 45.47 4.15
CA SER A 97 17.23 46.65 4.96
C SER A 97 18.75 46.90 5.09
N THR A 98 19.58 45.86 4.92
CA THR A 98 21.06 45.98 5.01
C THR A 98 21.71 46.28 3.65
N GLY A 99 20.98 46.14 2.54
CA GLY A 99 21.47 46.37 1.18
C GLY A 99 21.19 47.77 0.59
N ALA A 100 20.65 48.70 1.37
CA ALA A 100 20.41 50.10 1.01
C ALA A 100 21.37 51.03 1.76
#